data_AF-A0ABD5UB32-F1
#
_entry.id   AF-A0ABD5UB32-F1
#
_cell.length_a   1.000
_cell.length_b   1.000
_cell.length_c   1.000
_cell.angle_alpha   90.00
_cell.angle_beta   90.00
_cell.angle_gamma   90.00
#
_symmetry.space_group_name_H-M   'P 1'
#
loop_
_entity.id
_entity.type
_entity.pdbx_description
1 polymer ?
#
loop_
_entity_poly.entity_id
_entity_poly.type
_entity_poly.pdbx_seq_one_letter_code
_entity_poly.pdbx_strand_id
1 'polypeptide(L)'
;MLTLPLQVIDSFLLQYNIGQAFLLLFVVGLLATLPLKSKTVVGLHVVLFGLLFVLTPLSMMDSEFIYRAFGLALVVVGPMVIVSGQ
;
A
#
# COMPACT_ATOMS: atom_id res chain seq x y z
N MET A 1 20.01 -12.04 -22.86
CA MET A 1 20.80 -11.86 -21.62
C MET A 1 20.13 -10.91 -20.59
N LEU A 2 18.93 -10.38 -20.86
CA LEU A 2 18.10 -9.66 -19.87
C LEU A 2 17.13 -10.57 -19.10
N THR A 3 17.35 -11.89 -19.11
CA THR A 3 16.49 -12.87 -18.44
C THR A 3 16.57 -12.78 -16.92
N LEU A 4 17.69 -12.28 -16.38
CA LEU A 4 17.94 -12.13 -14.94
C LEU A 4 16.93 -11.18 -14.25
N PRO A 5 16.71 -9.93 -14.72
CA PRO A 5 15.79 -9.02 -14.05
C PRO A 5 14.35 -9.54 -14.00
N LEU A 6 13.82 -10.05 -15.12
CA LEU A 6 12.45 -10.52 -15.20
C LEU A 6 12.23 -11.75 -14.29
N GLN A 7 13.21 -12.65 -14.23
CA GLN A 7 13.11 -13.85 -13.41
C GLN A 7 13.22 -13.56 -11.91
N VAL A 8 13.95 -12.52 -11.50
CA VAL A 8 13.93 -12.03 -10.10
C VAL A 8 12.58 -11.43 -9.73
N ILE A 9 11.97 -10.65 -10.62
CA ILE A 9 10.62 -10.10 -10.42
C ILE A 9 9.60 -11.23 -10.34
N ASP A 10 9.71 -12.23 -11.22
CA ASP A 10 8.78 -13.37 -11.27
C ASP A 10 8.91 -14.24 -10.00
N SER A 11 10.13 -14.46 -9.51
CA SER A 11 10.40 -15.17 -8.25
C SER A 11 9.83 -14.43 -7.04
N PHE A 12 9.91 -13.10 -7.04
CA PHE A 12 9.26 -12.27 -6.02
C PHE A 12 7.73 -12.38 -6.14
N LEU A 13 7.16 -12.20 -7.33
CA LEU A 13 5.70 -12.26 -7.53
C LEU A 13 5.10 -13.63 -7.23
N LEU A 14 5.83 -14.73 -7.45
CA LEU A 14 5.38 -16.08 -7.15
C LEU A 14 5.42 -16.44 -5.66
N GLN A 15 6.22 -15.73 -4.86
CA GLN A 15 6.47 -16.08 -3.47
C GLN A 15 5.97 -15.02 -2.48
N TYR A 16 5.73 -13.79 -2.96
CA TYR A 16 5.15 -12.69 -2.21
C TYR A 16 3.66 -12.54 -2.54
N ASN A 17 2.86 -12.48 -1.49
CA ASN A 17 1.44 -12.17 -1.63
C ASN A 17 1.25 -10.71 -2.06
N ILE A 18 0.22 -10.42 -2.87
CA ILE A 18 -0.03 -9.05 -3.34
C ILE A 18 -0.20 -8.07 -2.17
N GLY A 19 -0.80 -8.54 -1.07
CA GLY A 19 -0.97 -7.75 0.16
C GLY A 19 0.35 -7.35 0.80
N GLN A 20 1.36 -8.23 0.77
CA GLN A 20 2.70 -7.92 1.26
C GLN A 20 3.42 -6.92 0.34
N ALA A 21 3.29 -7.07 -0.98
CA ALA A 21 3.85 -6.12 -1.95
C ALA A 21 3.24 -4.71 -1.76
N PHE A 22 1.92 -4.63 -1.58
CA PHE A 22 1.24 -3.38 -1.29
C PHE A 22 1.68 -2.77 0.02
N LEU A 23 1.88 -3.59 1.06
CA LEU A 23 2.35 -3.11 2.37
C LEU A 23 3.75 -2.52 2.27
N LEU A 24 4.67 -3.17 1.53
CA LEU A 24 6.01 -2.64 1.29
C LEU A 24 5.96 -1.31 0.52
N LEU A 25 5.20 -1.25 -0.58
CA LEU A 25 5.03 -0.02 -1.37
C LEU A 25 4.38 1.10 -0.55
N PHE A 26 3.42 0.75 0.31
CA PHE A 26 2.80 1.69 1.23
C PHE A 26 3.84 2.30 2.16
N VAL A 27 4.65 1.49 2.85
CA VAL A 27 5.67 1.96 3.80
C VAL A 27 6.73 2.79 3.12
N VAL A 28 7.31 2.30 2.00
CA VAL A 28 8.33 3.03 1.25
C VAL A 28 7.78 4.36 0.71
N GLY A 29 6.59 4.33 0.11
CA GLY A 29 5.92 5.52 -0.39
C GLY A 29 5.58 6.50 0.73
N LEU A 30 5.11 6.01 1.88
CA LEU A 30 4.80 6.85 3.03
C LEU A 30 6.06 7.57 3.52
N LEU A 31 7.18 6.87 3.67
CA LEU A 31 8.47 7.46 4.01
C LEU A 31 8.92 8.50 2.96
N ALA A 32 8.66 8.24 1.67
CA ALA A 32 8.96 9.18 0.58
C ALA A 32 8.07 10.44 0.61
N THR A 33 6.85 10.36 1.17
CA THR A 33 5.98 11.54 1.35
C THR A 33 6.37 12.43 2.53
N LEU A 34 7.02 11.89 3.57
CA LEU A 34 7.45 12.65 4.75
C LEU A 34 8.32 13.88 4.43
N PRO A 35 9.36 13.82 3.57
CA PRO A 35 10.19 14.98 3.25
C PRO A 35 9.42 16.12 2.53
N LEU A 36 8.24 15.84 1.96
CA LEU A 36 7.40 16.86 1.30
C LEU A 36 6.68 17.77 2.29
N LYS A 37 6.68 17.44 3.60
CA LYS A 37 6.08 18.23 4.70
C LYS A 37 4.60 18.59 4.50
N SER A 38 3.90 17.93 3.58
CA SER A 38 2.49 18.19 3.28
C SER A 38 1.62 17.08 3.86
N LYS A 39 0.88 17.38 4.92
CA LYS A 39 -0.06 16.44 5.55
C LYS A 39 -1.17 16.01 4.59
N THR A 40 -1.58 16.87 3.65
CA THR A 40 -2.51 16.52 2.58
C THR A 40 -1.94 15.41 1.69
N VAL A 41 -0.67 15.52 1.28
CA VAL A 41 -0.01 14.50 0.44
C VAL A 41 0.12 13.17 1.19
N VAL A 42 0.53 13.22 2.46
CA VAL A 42 0.59 12.03 3.31
C VAL A 42 -0.79 11.38 3.45
N GLY A 43 -1.82 12.16 3.76
CA GLY A 43 -3.18 11.67 3.90
C GLY A 43 -3.76 11.08 2.61
N LEU A 44 -3.49 11.71 1.45
CA LEU A 44 -3.86 11.17 0.15
C LEU A 44 -3.17 9.83 -0.15
N HIS A 45 -1.87 9.70 0.16
CA HIS A 45 -1.14 8.44 0.03
C HIS A 45 -1.75 7.34 0.90
N VAL A 46 -2.13 7.67 2.13
CA VAL A 46 -2.82 6.76 3.06
C VAL A 46 -4.18 6.32 2.51
N VAL A 47 -5.02 7.25 2.02
CA VAL A 47 -6.32 6.91 1.41
C VAL A 47 -6.13 6.03 0.17
N LEU A 48 -5.18 6.38 -0.70
CA LEU A 48 -4.91 5.64 -1.93
C LEU A 48 -4.59 4.18 -1.63
N PHE A 49 -3.66 3.92 -0.71
CA PHE A 49 -3.33 2.54 -0.32
C PHE A 49 -4.46 1.84 0.43
N GLY A 50 -5.24 2.57 1.25
CA GLY A 50 -6.45 2.03 1.85
C GLY A 50 -7.45 1.52 0.80
N LEU A 51 -7.69 2.31 -0.25
CA LEU A 51 -8.54 1.91 -1.39
C LEU A 51 -7.95 0.72 -2.15
N LEU A 52 -6.63 0.71 -2.41
CA LEU A 52 -5.98 -0.42 -3.06
C LEU A 52 -6.18 -1.73 -2.27
N PHE A 53 -6.02 -1.71 -0.94
CA PHE A 53 -6.26 -2.87 -0.09
C PHE A 53 -7.73 -3.32 -0.06
N VAL A 54 -8.68 -2.39 -0.15
CA VAL A 54 -10.12 -2.71 -0.12
C VAL A 54 -10.64 -3.21 -1.45
N LEU A 55 -10.13 -2.67 -2.56
CA LEU A 55 -10.63 -2.93 -3.91
C LEU A 55 -9.92 -4.10 -4.60
N THR A 56 -8.76 -4.52 -4.11
CA THR A 56 -8.06 -5.68 -4.67
C THR A 56 -8.82 -6.97 -4.35
N PRO A 57 -9.01 -7.87 -5.33
CA PRO A 57 -9.69 -9.15 -5.09
C PRO A 57 -9.03 -9.95 -3.97
N LEU A 58 -9.85 -10.44 -3.05
CA LEU A 58 -9.38 -11.18 -1.87
C LEU A 58 -8.60 -12.44 -2.24
N SER A 59 -8.98 -13.13 -3.31
CA SER A 59 -8.31 -14.34 -3.80
C SER A 59 -6.83 -14.15 -4.19
N MET A 60 -6.33 -12.92 -4.20
CA MET A 60 -4.92 -12.59 -4.47
C MET A 60 -4.11 -12.36 -3.17
N MET A 61 -4.74 -12.45 -2.00
CA MET A 61 -4.16 -12.16 -0.69
C MET A 61 -4.29 -13.37 0.25
N ASP A 62 -3.21 -14.11 0.56
CA ASP A 62 -3.27 -15.26 1.50
C ASP A 62 -3.82 -14.92 2.91
N SER A 63 -3.87 -13.64 3.29
CA SER A 63 -4.45 -13.16 4.56
C SER A 63 -5.56 -12.12 4.32
N GLU A 64 -6.52 -12.50 3.47
CA GLU A 64 -7.65 -11.70 2.97
C GLU A 64 -8.27 -10.75 4.00
N PHE A 65 -8.67 -11.29 5.16
CA PHE A 65 -9.37 -10.51 6.18
C PHE A 65 -8.50 -9.41 6.79
N ILE A 66 -7.24 -9.72 7.11
CA ILE A 66 -6.32 -8.80 7.77
C ILE A 66 -6.00 -7.61 6.86
N TYR A 67 -5.67 -7.89 5.59
CA TYR A 67 -5.32 -6.84 4.64
C TYR A 67 -6.52 -5.95 4.29
N ARG A 68 -7.73 -6.52 4.19
CA ARG A 68 -8.93 -5.74 3.95
C ARG A 68 -9.33 -4.88 5.15
N ALA A 69 -9.23 -5.41 6.36
CA ALA A 69 -9.46 -4.65 7.59
C ALA A 69 -8.44 -3.50 7.75
N PHE A 70 -7.18 -3.77 7.43
CA PHE A 70 -6.13 -2.74 7.37
C PHE A 70 -6.46 -1.66 6.35
N GLY A 71 -6.86 -2.04 5.13
CA GLY A 71 -7.29 -1.10 4.10
C GLY A 71 -8.44 -0.19 4.55
N LEU A 72 -9.46 -0.75 5.19
CA LEU A 72 -10.57 0.02 5.76
C LEU A 72 -10.09 1.01 6.83
N ALA A 73 -9.18 0.57 7.72
CA ALA A 73 -8.59 1.47 8.71
C ALA A 73 -7.85 2.64 8.04
N LEU A 74 -7.08 2.38 6.97
CA LEU A 74 -6.39 3.44 6.22
C LEU A 74 -7.36 4.42 5.54
N VAL A 75 -8.47 3.95 4.97
CA VAL A 75 -9.52 4.80 4.37
C VAL A 75 -10.11 5.77 5.40
N VAL A 76 -10.21 5.37 6.67
CA VAL A 76 -10.70 6.23 7.76
C VAL A 76 -9.60 7.16 8.29
N VAL A 77 -8.38 6.65 8.46
CA VAL A 77 -7.24 7.43 9.00
C VAL A 77 -6.78 8.50 8.01
N GLY A 78 -6.79 8.22 6.71
CA GLY A 78 -6.31 9.13 5.68
C GLY A 78 -6.96 10.52 5.72
N PRO A 79 -8.30 10.65 5.71
CA PRO A 79 -8.98 11.93 5.85
C PRO A 79 -8.68 12.62 7.18
N MET A 80 -8.52 11.87 8.28
CA MET A 80 -8.12 12.45 9.58
C MET A 80 -6.74 13.09 9.52
N VAL A 81 -5.79 12.50 8.79
CA VAL A 81 -4.45 13.10 8.57
C VAL A 81 -4.55 14.39 7.76
N ILE A 82 -5.44 14.44 6.76
CA ILE A 82 -5.65 15.65 5.95
C ILE A 82 -6.25 16.77 6.83
N VAL A 83 -7.30 16.47 7.60
CA VAL A 83 -8.02 17.46 8.40
C VAL A 83 -7.20 17.94 9.61
N SER A 84 -6.50 17.04 10.31
CA SER A 84 -5.59 17.41 11.42
C SER A 84 -4.34 18.17 10.97
N GLY A 85 -4.18 18.38 9.67
CA GLY A 85 -3.09 19.11 9.07
C GLY A 85 -3.36 20.52 8.62
N GLN A 86 -4.62 20.93 8.63
CA GLN A 86 -5.06 22.31 8.45
C GLN A 86 -4.88 23.10 9.75
#